data_AF-A0A8H7S390-F1
#
_entry.id   AF-A0A8H7S390-F1
#
_cell.length_a   1.000
_cell.length_b   1.000
_cell.length_c   1.000
_cell.angle_alpha   90.00
_cell.angle_beta   90.00
_cell.angle_gamma   90.00
#
_symmetry.space_group_name_H-M   'P 1'
#
loop_
_entity.id
_entity.type
_entity.pdbx_description
1 polymer ?
#
loop_
_entity_poly.entity_id
_entity_poly.type
_entity_poly.pdbx_seq_one_letter_code
_entity_poly.pdbx_strand_id
1 'polypeptide(L)'
;MPVLQEFCEQVIHAYNTRNGKKFCELFAFEDQSPIVIALRREMATFFCPYLTLLLLLFFSSSIPVFSSADSNYLLPFIKNLSTTLVVFAFHVDKMENLTIKKMKANGAARLLSKVFNIMLADRSPLQESKRLGIIHITNLAFKIYTKLDITNLCSTFINNLKTGGVELIDFPISQQVTHRYYLGRFSFYKQQLIVAENHFQFAFQHCPIHSWHNKRLILKFLIPTRIIMGKLPSMELLEKYNLKNPYAYLKQTIKRGDIRQFNIIMDQNYHFFTCTWSYLLLKARCPILLWRSCLRRIQSEEDRIMSFKICFDGLLAAGEQNDLDFYDTENILVSLISQGYLRGYLHHQLQQVVLSKVNPFPPINQIKPYFERYNDEIVEEHLKTNQPMVPNDVQNLIDEPEDPLVTVTTTEEAQQQQEEMNGMGDDFDLAFDQAFNNQPTFGMTNMNEIGITSTVVGGGQQQQQQQQQGFFSFQ
;
A
#
# COMPACT_ATOMS: atom_id res chain seq x y z
N MET A 1 34.29 24.20 2.15
CA MET A 1 34.11 25.48 1.41
C MET A 1 35.06 25.65 0.22
N PRO A 2 36.40 25.55 0.33
CA PRO A 2 37.28 25.79 -0.82
C PRO A 2 37.05 24.79 -1.97
N VAL A 3 36.77 23.53 -1.63
CA VAL A 3 36.44 22.48 -2.61
C VAL A 3 35.12 22.76 -3.34
N LEU A 4 34.14 23.34 -2.65
CA LEU A 4 32.84 23.67 -3.22
C LEU A 4 32.92 24.89 -4.14
N GLN A 5 33.79 25.85 -3.79
CA GLN A 5 34.09 27.01 -4.62
C GLN A 5 34.87 26.62 -5.88
N GLU A 6 35.89 25.78 -5.74
CA GLU A 6 36.65 25.23 -6.86
C GLU A 6 35.75 24.40 -7.80
N PHE A 7 34.84 23.61 -7.24
CA PHE A 7 33.83 22.89 -8.02
C PHE A 7 32.91 23.84 -8.78
N CYS A 8 32.36 24.86 -8.12
CA CYS A 8 31.52 25.87 -8.77
C CYS A 8 32.26 26.59 -9.91
N GLU A 9 33.53 26.95 -9.72
CA GLU A 9 34.37 27.57 -10.75
C GLU A 9 34.61 26.63 -11.93
N GLN A 10 34.89 25.34 -11.68
CA GLN A 10 35.03 24.32 -12.72
C GLN A 10 33.73 24.10 -13.51
N VAL A 11 32.58 24.12 -12.82
CA VAL A 11 31.25 24.00 -13.42
C VAL A 11 30.93 25.22 -14.28
N ILE A 12 31.15 26.42 -13.76
CA ILE A 12 30.95 27.69 -14.49
C ILE A 12 31.85 27.74 -15.72
N HIS A 13 33.12 27.33 -15.58
CA HIS A 13 34.05 27.25 -16.71
C HIS A 13 33.58 26.22 -17.75
N ALA A 14 33.16 25.02 -17.34
CA ALA A 14 32.68 23.99 -18.27
C ALA A 14 31.39 24.42 -18.99
N TYR A 15 30.48 25.11 -18.29
CA TYR A 15 29.27 25.69 -18.86
C TYR A 15 29.59 26.80 -19.88
N ASN A 16 30.45 27.75 -19.50
CA ASN A 16 30.85 28.87 -20.38
C ASN A 16 31.61 28.39 -21.62
N THR A 17 32.36 27.30 -21.52
CA THR A 17 33.08 26.70 -22.66
C THR A 17 32.23 25.76 -23.50
N ARG A 18 30.93 25.59 -23.18
CA ARG A 18 30.00 24.65 -23.84
C ARG A 18 30.56 23.21 -23.94
N ASN A 19 31.47 22.84 -23.05
CA ASN A 19 32.11 21.54 -23.08
C ASN A 19 31.24 20.54 -22.32
N GLY A 20 30.19 20.04 -23.00
CA GLY A 20 29.21 19.13 -22.43
C GLY A 20 29.82 17.85 -21.84
N LYS A 21 30.93 17.37 -22.40
CA LYS A 21 31.65 16.19 -21.90
C LYS A 21 32.34 16.47 -20.56
N LYS A 22 33.08 17.58 -20.45
CA LYS A 22 33.76 18.00 -19.21
C LYS A 22 32.75 18.37 -18.12
N PHE A 23 31.63 18.99 -18.51
CA PHE A 23 30.50 19.24 -17.61
C PHE A 23 29.92 17.92 -17.08
N CYS A 24 29.70 16.93 -17.95
CA CYS A 24 29.22 15.61 -17.53
C CYS A 24 30.23 14.87 -16.65
N GLU A 25 31.53 14.97 -16.90
CA GLU A 25 32.58 14.37 -16.05
C GLU A 25 32.63 15.00 -14.66
N LEU A 26 32.47 16.32 -14.54
CA LEU A 26 32.42 17.03 -13.26
C LEU A 26 31.22 16.60 -12.41
N PHE A 27 30.09 16.28 -13.04
CA PHE A 27 28.89 15.80 -12.36
C PHE A 27 28.64 14.29 -12.55
N ALA A 28 29.61 13.53 -13.07
CA ALA A 28 29.56 12.09 -13.07
C ALA A 28 29.82 11.66 -11.63
N PHE A 29 28.74 11.46 -10.87
CA PHE A 29 28.80 10.87 -9.54
C PHE A 29 29.16 9.38 -9.62
N GLU A 30 30.36 9.07 -10.13
CA GLU A 30 31.00 7.81 -9.81
C GLU A 30 31.30 7.81 -8.32
N ASP A 31 30.94 6.73 -7.61
CA ASP A 31 31.14 6.61 -6.16
C ASP A 31 32.61 6.77 -5.71
N GLN A 32 33.55 6.81 -6.66
CA GLN A 32 35.00 6.98 -6.45
C GLN A 32 35.53 8.38 -6.80
N SER A 33 34.71 9.29 -7.32
CA SER A 33 35.15 10.65 -7.64
C SER A 33 35.55 11.40 -6.35
N PRO A 34 36.80 11.90 -6.24
CA PRO A 34 37.27 12.56 -5.03
C PRO A 34 36.48 13.84 -4.73
N ILE A 35 36.00 14.54 -5.75
CA ILE A 35 35.12 15.71 -5.65
C ILE A 35 33.76 15.31 -5.08
N VAL A 36 33.20 14.19 -5.52
CA VAL A 36 31.90 13.69 -5.05
C VAL A 36 31.98 13.16 -3.63
N ILE A 37 33.09 12.50 -3.27
CA ILE A 37 33.35 12.06 -1.89
C ILE A 37 33.57 13.28 -0.98
N ALA A 38 34.33 14.28 -1.44
CA ALA A 38 34.55 15.52 -0.71
C ALA A 38 33.27 16.34 -0.56
N LEU A 39 32.45 16.46 -1.60
CA LEU A 39 31.12 17.07 -1.53
C LEU A 39 30.19 16.26 -0.63
N ARG A 40 30.12 14.93 -0.74
CA ARG A 40 29.33 14.09 0.19
C ARG A 40 29.80 14.26 1.64
N ARG A 41 31.10 14.37 1.88
CA ARG A 41 31.70 14.55 3.20
C ARG A 41 31.44 15.96 3.74
N GLU A 42 31.66 17.01 2.94
CA GLU A 42 31.37 18.40 3.30
C GLU A 42 29.87 18.63 3.50
N MET A 43 29.02 18.10 2.62
CA MET A 43 27.55 18.16 2.73
C MET A 43 27.02 17.34 3.91
N ALA A 44 27.72 16.26 4.33
CA ALA A 44 27.39 15.53 5.55
C ALA A 44 27.83 16.27 6.83
N THR A 45 28.86 17.10 6.76
CA THR A 45 29.35 17.91 7.90
C THR A 45 28.70 19.29 8.03
N PHE A 46 28.32 19.92 6.93
CA PHE A 46 27.62 21.21 6.86
C PHE A 46 26.25 21.00 6.21
N PHE A 47 25.36 20.38 6.98
CA PHE A 47 24.01 20.05 6.57
C PHE A 47 23.14 21.32 6.55
N CYS A 48 22.68 21.77 5.37
CA CYS A 48 21.88 22.98 5.26
C CYS A 48 20.64 22.80 4.34
N PRO A 49 19.43 23.15 4.80
CA PRO A 49 18.21 23.21 3.97
C PRO A 49 18.40 24.06 2.70
N TYR A 50 19.27 25.07 2.77
CA TYR A 50 19.64 25.94 1.65
C TYR A 50 20.29 25.18 0.49
N LEU A 51 21.13 24.19 0.79
CA LEU A 51 21.79 23.36 -0.22
C LEU A 51 20.78 22.46 -0.96
N THR A 52 19.77 21.95 -0.25
CA THR A 52 18.69 21.16 -0.89
C THR A 52 17.82 22.06 -1.78
N LEU A 53 17.58 23.32 -1.38
CA LEU A 53 16.92 24.31 -2.23
C LEU A 53 17.75 24.64 -3.47
N LEU A 54 19.07 24.83 -3.33
CA LEU A 54 19.98 25.07 -4.44
C LEU A 54 19.99 23.87 -5.41
N LEU A 55 20.02 22.65 -4.88
CA LEU A 55 19.92 21.43 -5.69
C LEU A 55 18.58 21.32 -6.42
N LEU A 56 17.46 21.68 -5.80
CA LEU A 56 16.14 21.74 -6.46
C LEU A 56 16.14 22.76 -7.60
N LEU A 57 16.67 23.97 -7.37
CA LEU A 57 16.76 25.02 -8.39
C LEU A 57 17.65 24.60 -9.56
N PHE A 58 18.82 24.04 -9.26
CA PHE A 58 19.75 23.53 -10.27
C PHE A 58 19.16 22.35 -11.06
N PHE A 59 18.46 21.43 -10.39
CA PHE A 59 17.76 20.36 -11.08
C PHE A 59 16.70 20.93 -12.04
N SER A 60 15.90 21.89 -11.56
CA SER A 60 14.90 22.57 -12.37
C SER A 60 15.48 23.25 -13.61
N SER A 61 16.64 23.90 -13.49
CA SER A 61 17.31 24.53 -14.64
C SER A 61 17.97 23.53 -15.60
N SER A 62 18.29 22.31 -15.14
CA SER A 62 18.83 21.25 -15.99
C SER A 62 17.77 20.58 -16.90
N ILE A 63 16.49 20.64 -16.52
CA ILE A 63 15.40 19.97 -17.25
C ILE A 63 15.24 20.50 -18.70
N PRO A 64 15.20 21.83 -18.96
CA PRO A 64 15.15 22.35 -20.33
C PRO A 64 16.32 21.88 -21.19
N VAL A 65 17.54 21.84 -20.62
CA VAL A 65 18.75 21.37 -21.32
C VAL A 65 18.60 19.90 -21.70
N PHE A 66 18.09 19.07 -20.78
CA PHE A 66 17.82 17.65 -21.01
C PHE A 66 16.63 17.39 -21.96
N SER A 67 15.74 18.35 -22.16
CA SER A 67 14.64 18.22 -23.13
C SER A 67 15.16 18.23 -24.57
N SER A 68 16.25 18.95 -24.84
CA SER A 68 16.87 19.09 -26.17
C SER A 68 17.18 17.74 -26.84
N ALA A 69 17.04 17.65 -28.17
CA ALA A 69 17.20 16.39 -28.92
C ALA A 69 18.57 15.70 -28.69
N ASP A 70 19.68 16.46 -28.72
CA ASP A 70 21.05 15.92 -28.65
C ASP A 70 21.59 15.69 -27.23
N SER A 71 20.73 15.71 -26.22
CA SER A 71 21.14 15.70 -24.80
C SER A 71 21.29 14.29 -24.18
N ASN A 72 21.33 13.24 -24.98
CA ASN A 72 21.39 11.85 -24.49
C ASN A 72 22.62 11.58 -23.62
N TYR A 73 23.73 12.27 -23.89
CA TYR A 73 24.96 12.21 -23.09
C TYR A 73 24.78 12.72 -21.65
N LEU A 74 23.75 13.52 -21.35
CA LEU A 74 23.40 13.99 -20.00
C LEU A 74 22.67 12.93 -19.17
N LEU A 75 22.29 11.78 -19.75
CA LEU A 75 21.51 10.77 -19.05
C LEU A 75 22.16 10.25 -17.75
N PRO A 76 23.46 9.91 -17.70
CA PRO A 76 24.11 9.50 -16.45
C PRO A 76 24.10 10.60 -15.40
N PHE A 77 24.30 11.85 -15.84
CA PHE A 77 24.23 13.03 -14.98
C PHE A 77 22.84 13.19 -14.35
N ILE A 78 21.78 13.17 -15.15
CA ILE A 78 20.40 13.30 -14.67
C ILE A 78 20.02 12.17 -13.70
N LYS A 79 20.44 10.93 -13.98
CA LYS A 79 20.19 9.79 -13.08
C LYS A 79 20.84 10.00 -11.70
N ASN A 80 22.09 10.45 -11.68
CA ASN A 80 22.85 10.67 -10.46
C ASN A 80 22.34 11.88 -9.67
N LEU A 81 22.03 12.97 -10.37
CA LEU A 81 21.45 14.16 -9.78
C LEU A 81 20.08 13.85 -9.17
N SER A 82 19.26 13.05 -9.86
CA SER A 82 17.96 12.58 -9.36
C SER A 82 18.11 11.77 -8.07
N THR A 83 19.05 10.83 -8.03
CA THR A 83 19.29 10.03 -6.82
C THR A 83 19.75 10.91 -5.65
N THR A 84 20.69 11.82 -5.91
CA THR A 84 21.22 12.76 -4.91
C THR A 84 20.11 13.63 -4.36
N LEU A 85 19.30 14.23 -5.25
CA LEU A 85 18.17 15.07 -4.89
C LEU A 85 17.21 14.37 -3.92
N VAL A 86 16.84 13.11 -4.22
CA VAL A 86 15.92 12.33 -3.37
C VAL A 86 16.53 12.01 -2.00
N VAL A 87 17.83 11.68 -1.95
CA VAL A 87 18.50 11.41 -0.67
C VAL A 87 18.53 12.65 0.21
N PHE A 88 18.89 13.80 -0.36
CA PHE A 88 18.93 15.07 0.37
C PHE A 88 17.55 15.52 0.82
N ALA A 89 16.56 15.43 -0.06
CA ALA A 89 15.17 15.75 0.27
C ALA A 89 14.68 14.95 1.49
N PHE A 90 14.88 13.62 1.50
CA PHE A 90 14.49 12.79 2.65
C PHE A 90 15.27 13.09 3.93
N HIS A 91 16.54 13.50 3.82
CA HIS A 91 17.32 13.83 5.01
C HIS A 91 16.84 15.14 5.63
N VAL A 92 16.59 16.18 4.83
CA VAL A 92 16.02 17.45 5.30
C VAL A 92 14.63 17.23 5.91
N ASP A 93 13.76 16.48 5.22
CA ASP A 93 12.41 16.19 5.71
C ASP A 93 12.43 15.47 7.08
N LYS A 94 13.43 14.61 7.31
CA LYS A 94 13.62 13.92 8.59
C LYS A 94 14.15 14.85 9.70
N MET A 95 15.00 15.82 9.37
CA MET A 95 15.60 16.71 10.37
C MET A 95 14.66 17.85 10.79
N GLU A 96 13.96 18.45 9.82
CA GLU A 96 13.10 19.60 10.06
C GLU A 96 11.69 19.21 10.54
N ASN A 97 11.37 17.91 10.62
CA ASN A 97 10.03 17.39 10.95
C ASN A 97 8.92 18.15 10.20
N LEU A 98 9.15 18.41 8.90
CA LEU A 98 8.24 19.20 8.09
C LEU A 98 6.89 18.50 7.95
N THR A 99 5.82 19.29 7.90
CA THR A 99 4.50 18.77 7.51
C THR A 99 4.55 18.22 6.09
N ILE A 100 3.72 17.21 5.80
CA ILE A 100 3.70 16.51 4.50
C ILE A 100 3.64 17.49 3.32
N LYS A 101 2.87 18.59 3.45
CA LYS A 101 2.75 19.63 2.41
C LYS A 101 4.06 20.39 2.16
N LYS A 102 4.90 20.57 3.17
CA LYS A 102 6.16 21.34 3.11
C LYS A 102 7.38 20.48 2.80
N MET A 103 7.22 19.16 2.75
CA MET A 103 8.33 18.24 2.49
C MET A 103 8.99 18.54 1.14
N LYS A 104 10.33 18.63 1.17
CA LYS A 104 11.16 18.86 -0.02
C LYS A 104 11.07 17.69 -0.99
N ALA A 105 10.70 16.50 -0.50
CA ALA A 105 10.38 15.36 -1.33
C ALA A 105 9.26 15.63 -2.36
N ASN A 106 8.30 16.52 -2.07
CA ASN A 106 7.25 16.88 -3.03
C ASN A 106 7.83 17.61 -4.23
N GLY A 107 8.71 18.57 -3.98
CA GLY A 107 9.43 19.30 -5.04
C GLY A 107 10.28 18.35 -5.88
N ALA A 108 10.98 17.41 -5.25
CA ALA A 108 11.73 16.37 -5.96
C ALA A 108 10.81 15.50 -6.82
N ALA A 109 9.65 15.07 -6.31
CA ALA A 109 8.70 14.25 -7.06
C ALA A 109 8.19 14.96 -8.32
N ARG A 110 7.82 16.25 -8.23
CA ARG A 110 7.39 17.05 -9.39
C ARG A 110 8.48 17.10 -10.48
N LEU A 111 9.73 17.33 -10.08
CA LEU A 111 10.85 17.37 -11.01
C LEU A 111 11.13 16.00 -11.64
N LEU A 112 11.02 14.90 -10.88
CA LEU A 112 11.12 13.54 -11.42
C LEU A 112 10.01 13.23 -12.44
N SER A 113 8.79 13.67 -12.20
CA SER A 113 7.68 13.51 -13.16
C SER A 113 7.97 14.21 -14.49
N LYS A 114 8.52 15.44 -14.45
CA LYS A 114 8.92 16.17 -15.66
C LYS A 114 9.98 15.42 -16.46
N VAL A 115 11.02 14.93 -15.78
CA VAL A 115 12.08 14.12 -16.40
C VAL A 115 11.52 12.80 -16.95
N PHE A 116 10.61 12.15 -16.23
CA PHE A 116 9.94 10.94 -16.69
C PHE A 116 9.17 11.16 -17.99
N ASN A 117 8.40 12.25 -18.10
CA ASN A 117 7.64 12.56 -19.31
C ASN A 117 8.56 12.85 -20.51
N ILE A 118 9.68 13.56 -20.31
CA ILE A 118 10.71 13.77 -21.35
C ILE A 118 11.28 12.43 -21.82
N MET A 119 11.61 11.53 -20.89
CA MET A 119 12.13 10.20 -21.23
C MET A 119 11.08 9.34 -21.95
N LEU A 120 9.81 9.44 -21.55
CA LEU A 120 8.73 8.66 -22.15
C LEU A 120 8.38 9.10 -23.57
N ALA A 121 8.48 10.40 -23.85
CA ALA A 121 8.21 10.99 -25.16
C ALA A 121 9.30 10.66 -26.20
N ASP A 122 10.49 10.26 -25.77
CA ASP A 122 11.60 9.92 -26.66
C ASP A 122 11.29 8.65 -27.48
N ARG A 123 11.23 8.82 -28.81
CA ARG A 123 10.94 7.77 -29.78
C ARG A 123 12.19 7.16 -30.41
N SER A 124 13.38 7.57 -29.97
CA SER A 124 14.65 7.05 -30.46
C SER A 124 14.82 5.56 -30.14
N PRO A 125 15.62 4.80 -30.91
CA PRO A 125 16.00 3.44 -30.57
C PRO A 125 16.60 3.35 -29.17
N LEU A 126 16.31 2.28 -28.43
CA LEU A 126 16.62 2.18 -27.00
C LEU A 126 18.11 2.44 -26.67
N GLN A 127 19.04 2.02 -27.53
CA GLN A 127 20.49 2.15 -27.30
C GLN A 127 20.97 3.60 -27.18
N GLU A 128 20.31 4.53 -27.88
CA GLU A 128 20.66 5.95 -27.89
C GLU A 128 19.60 6.79 -27.17
N SER A 129 18.53 6.16 -26.68
CA SER A 129 17.39 6.85 -26.10
C SER A 129 17.60 7.24 -24.64
N LYS A 130 17.00 8.37 -24.27
CA LYS A 130 16.80 8.81 -22.89
C LYS A 130 15.97 7.80 -22.07
N ARG A 131 15.20 6.93 -22.73
CA ARG A 131 14.42 5.84 -22.11
C ARG A 131 15.27 4.89 -21.27
N LEU A 132 16.58 4.77 -21.50
CA LEU A 132 17.49 3.97 -20.67
C LEU A 132 17.50 4.39 -19.19
N GLY A 133 17.08 5.62 -18.86
CA GLY A 133 16.95 6.11 -17.48
C GLY A 133 15.55 5.95 -16.87
N ILE A 134 14.53 5.59 -17.64
CA ILE A 134 13.13 5.76 -17.23
C ILE A 134 12.75 4.92 -16.01
N ILE A 135 13.23 3.67 -15.93
CA ILE A 135 12.95 2.79 -14.77
C ILE A 135 13.67 3.28 -13.52
N HIS A 136 14.87 3.85 -13.65
CA HIS A 136 15.58 4.46 -12.52
C HIS A 136 14.80 5.63 -11.93
N ILE A 137 14.34 6.55 -12.79
CA ILE A 137 13.52 7.70 -12.37
C ILE A 137 12.20 7.24 -11.77
N THR A 138 11.54 6.26 -12.38
CA THR A 138 10.28 5.69 -11.86
C THR A 138 10.47 5.07 -10.47
N ASN A 139 11.56 4.33 -10.25
CA ASN A 139 11.86 3.73 -8.95
C ASN A 139 12.12 4.78 -7.88
N LEU A 140 12.76 5.90 -8.22
CA LEU A 140 12.92 7.04 -7.31
C LEU A 140 11.58 7.70 -6.99
N ALA A 141 10.71 7.90 -7.98
CA ALA A 141 9.36 8.43 -7.78
C ALA A 141 8.55 7.51 -6.85
N PHE A 142 8.54 6.19 -7.10
CA PHE A 142 7.89 5.21 -6.21
C PHE A 142 8.46 5.23 -4.78
N LYS A 143 9.77 5.42 -4.63
CA LYS A 143 10.38 5.59 -3.31
C LYS A 143 9.84 6.81 -2.57
N ILE A 144 9.66 7.94 -3.25
CA ILE A 144 9.04 9.14 -2.68
C ILE A 144 7.58 8.90 -2.33
N TYR A 145 6.78 8.44 -3.29
CA TYR A 145 5.34 8.24 -3.06
C TYR A 145 5.04 7.25 -1.94
N THR A 146 5.82 6.17 -1.85
CA THR A 146 5.68 5.22 -0.73
C THR A 146 6.20 5.74 0.61
N LYS A 147 7.02 6.80 0.62
CA LYS A 147 7.49 7.47 1.83
C LYS A 147 6.49 8.53 2.31
N LEU A 148 5.80 9.18 1.39
CA LEU A 148 4.76 10.19 1.63
C LEU A 148 3.36 9.61 1.83
N ASP A 149 3.21 8.30 1.62
CA ASP A 149 1.93 7.56 1.69
C ASP A 149 0.91 7.90 0.58
N ILE A 150 1.39 8.41 -0.56
CA ILE A 150 0.54 8.83 -1.70
C ILE A 150 0.65 7.79 -2.82
N THR A 151 0.30 6.55 -2.50
CA THR A 151 0.56 5.40 -3.39
C THR A 151 -0.31 5.36 -4.65
N ASN A 152 -1.42 6.10 -4.68
CA ASN A 152 -2.31 6.19 -5.85
C ASN A 152 -1.60 6.78 -7.07
N LEU A 153 -0.67 7.72 -6.88
CA LEU A 153 0.12 8.34 -7.96
C LEU A 153 1.04 7.35 -8.68
N CYS A 154 1.38 6.23 -8.05
CA CYS A 154 2.14 5.17 -8.72
C CYS A 154 1.37 4.60 -9.92
N SER A 155 0.03 4.60 -9.88
CA SER A 155 -0.79 4.02 -10.95
C SER A 155 -0.56 4.69 -12.30
N THR A 156 -0.41 6.02 -12.32
CA THR A 156 -0.20 6.80 -13.54
C THR A 156 1.13 6.45 -14.20
N PHE A 157 2.21 6.35 -13.42
CA PHE A 157 3.51 5.89 -13.92
C PHE A 157 3.43 4.46 -14.47
N ILE A 158 2.74 3.55 -13.76
CA ILE A 158 2.58 2.16 -14.20
C ILE A 158 1.85 2.09 -15.54
N ASN A 159 0.76 2.86 -15.69
CA ASN A 159 -0.03 2.88 -16.92
C ASN A 159 0.74 3.51 -18.07
N ASN A 160 1.42 4.64 -17.83
CA ASN A 160 2.23 5.33 -18.83
C ASN A 160 3.39 4.47 -19.34
N LEU A 161 4.05 3.71 -18.46
CA LEU A 161 5.10 2.75 -18.88
C LEU A 161 4.54 1.63 -19.76
N LYS A 162 3.34 1.11 -19.46
CA LYS A 162 2.67 0.09 -20.29
C LYS A 162 2.30 0.65 -21.65
N THR A 163 1.63 1.80 -21.70
CA THR A 163 1.24 2.45 -22.96
C THR A 163 2.46 2.87 -23.78
N GLY A 164 3.54 3.27 -23.12
CA GLY A 164 4.81 3.60 -23.76
C GLY A 164 5.62 2.41 -24.26
N GLY A 165 5.15 1.17 -24.05
CA GLY A 165 5.84 -0.05 -24.49
C GLY A 165 7.23 -0.19 -23.88
N VAL A 166 7.40 0.16 -22.60
CA VAL A 166 8.66 -0.01 -21.86
C VAL A 166 8.65 -1.40 -21.21
N GLU A 167 9.47 -2.32 -21.73
CA GLU A 167 9.63 -3.63 -21.12
C GLU A 167 10.70 -3.60 -20.03
N LEU A 168 10.40 -4.20 -18.87
CA LEU A 168 11.33 -4.25 -17.73
C LEU A 168 12.60 -5.06 -18.02
N ILE A 169 12.52 -6.01 -18.96
CA ILE A 169 13.57 -6.98 -19.26
C ILE A 169 14.82 -6.27 -19.83
N ASP A 170 14.63 -5.15 -20.52
CA ASP A 170 15.69 -4.37 -21.15
C ASP A 170 16.59 -3.60 -20.15
N PHE A 171 16.20 -3.56 -18.87
CA PHE A 171 16.87 -2.77 -17.84
C PHE A 171 17.73 -3.64 -16.91
N PRO A 172 18.74 -3.08 -16.23
CA PRO A 172 19.56 -3.83 -15.28
C PRO A 172 18.73 -4.53 -14.19
N ILE A 173 19.15 -5.74 -13.81
CA ILE A 173 18.41 -6.56 -12.83
C ILE A 173 18.19 -5.85 -11.49
N SER A 174 19.13 -5.00 -11.07
CA SER A 174 19.00 -4.18 -9.86
C SER A 174 17.78 -3.24 -9.93
N GLN A 175 17.56 -2.59 -11.08
CA GLN A 175 16.41 -1.73 -11.31
C GLN A 175 15.12 -2.53 -11.41
N GLN A 176 15.15 -3.69 -12.08
CA GLN A 176 13.99 -4.58 -12.16
C GLN A 176 13.53 -5.07 -10.78
N VAL A 177 14.48 -5.46 -9.91
CA VAL A 177 14.21 -5.90 -8.53
C VAL A 177 13.54 -4.77 -7.72
N THR A 178 14.09 -3.56 -7.78
CA THR A 178 13.50 -2.39 -7.10
C THR A 178 12.10 -2.08 -7.63
N HIS A 179 11.92 -2.12 -8.95
CA HIS A 179 10.63 -1.86 -9.57
C HIS A 179 9.58 -2.89 -9.16
N ARG A 180 9.91 -4.18 -9.25
CA ARG A 180 9.04 -5.30 -8.83
C ARG A 180 8.71 -5.23 -7.34
N TYR A 181 9.65 -4.81 -6.49
CA TYR A 181 9.35 -4.59 -5.08
C TYR A 181 8.23 -3.54 -4.88
N TYR A 182 8.28 -2.41 -5.59
CA TYR A 182 7.24 -1.38 -5.49
C TYR A 182 5.92 -1.80 -6.13
N LEU A 183 5.93 -2.47 -7.29
CA LEU A 183 4.72 -3.05 -7.89
C LEU A 183 4.05 -4.07 -6.95
N GLY A 184 4.86 -4.88 -6.27
CA GLY A 184 4.40 -5.81 -5.25
C GLY A 184 3.70 -5.08 -4.11
N ARG A 185 4.28 -4.00 -3.58
CA ARG A 185 3.66 -3.17 -2.53
C ARG A 185 2.35 -2.55 -2.98
N PHE A 186 2.32 -1.98 -4.18
CA PHE A 186 1.10 -1.41 -4.75
C PHE A 186 -0.02 -2.46 -4.89
N SER A 187 0.31 -3.65 -5.41
CA SER A 187 -0.63 -4.76 -5.52
C SER A 187 -1.08 -5.28 -4.15
N PHE A 188 -0.18 -5.29 -3.17
CA PHE A 188 -0.45 -5.66 -1.78
C PHE A 188 -1.44 -4.70 -1.12
N TYR A 189 -1.29 -3.38 -1.34
CA TYR A 189 -2.24 -2.37 -0.84
C TYR A 189 -3.62 -2.51 -1.48
N LYS A 190 -3.68 -2.86 -2.77
CA LYS A 190 -4.93 -3.20 -3.47
C LYS A 190 -5.49 -4.59 -3.13
N GLN A 191 -4.88 -5.30 -2.17
CA GLN A 191 -5.23 -6.67 -1.76
C GLN A 191 -5.20 -7.72 -2.89
N GLN A 192 -4.44 -7.45 -3.97
CA GLN A 192 -4.22 -8.37 -5.09
C GLN A 192 -3.08 -9.34 -4.75
N LEU A 193 -3.32 -10.26 -3.82
CA LEU A 193 -2.28 -11.08 -3.17
C LEU A 193 -1.48 -11.95 -4.13
N ILE A 194 -2.12 -12.54 -5.14
CA ILE A 194 -1.45 -13.39 -6.13
C ILE A 194 -0.45 -12.57 -6.96
N VAL A 195 -0.87 -11.39 -7.42
CA VAL A 195 -0.02 -10.47 -8.20
C VAL A 195 1.13 -9.95 -7.33
N ALA A 196 0.82 -9.59 -6.08
CA ALA A 196 1.82 -9.16 -5.10
C ALA A 196 2.86 -10.27 -4.84
N GLU A 197 2.44 -11.53 -4.64
CA GLU A 197 3.35 -12.65 -4.43
C GLU A 197 4.31 -12.81 -5.61
N ASN A 198 3.80 -12.77 -6.85
CA ASN A 198 4.63 -12.93 -8.04
C ASN A 198 5.71 -11.85 -8.13
N HIS A 199 5.35 -10.59 -7.89
CA HIS A 199 6.29 -9.47 -7.88
C HIS A 199 7.33 -9.58 -6.76
N PHE A 200 6.90 -9.87 -5.53
CA PHE A 200 7.81 -10.03 -4.39
C PHE A 200 8.71 -11.25 -4.53
N GLN A 201 8.20 -12.36 -5.07
CA GLN A 201 8.98 -13.56 -5.32
C GLN A 201 10.08 -13.30 -6.35
N PHE A 202 9.73 -12.64 -7.46
CA PHE A 202 10.71 -12.23 -8.46
C PHE A 202 11.80 -11.35 -7.84
N ALA A 203 11.40 -10.31 -7.09
CA ALA A 203 12.33 -9.41 -6.43
C ALA A 203 13.22 -10.15 -5.43
N PHE A 204 12.68 -11.10 -4.66
CA PHE A 204 13.46 -11.87 -3.68
C PHE A 204 14.48 -12.79 -4.34
N GLN A 205 14.10 -13.48 -5.43
CA GLN A 205 14.97 -14.41 -6.18
C GLN A 205 16.12 -13.67 -6.86
N HIS A 206 15.84 -12.55 -7.52
CA HIS A 206 16.83 -11.80 -8.30
C HIS A 206 17.62 -10.78 -7.46
N CYS A 207 17.24 -10.55 -6.19
CA CYS A 207 18.03 -9.74 -5.29
C CYS A 207 19.35 -10.48 -4.92
N PRO A 208 20.52 -9.82 -5.03
CA PRO A 208 21.81 -10.44 -4.70
C PRO A 208 21.85 -11.02 -3.28
N ILE A 209 22.57 -12.13 -3.12
CA ILE A 209 22.65 -12.86 -1.84
C ILE A 209 23.27 -11.99 -0.74
N HIS A 210 24.27 -11.18 -1.10
CA HIS A 210 24.96 -10.26 -0.18
C HIS A 210 24.09 -9.08 0.27
N SER A 211 22.99 -8.77 -0.43
CA SER A 211 22.09 -7.66 -0.10
C SER A 211 21.07 -8.06 0.98
N TRP A 212 21.57 -8.41 2.16
CA TRP A 212 20.76 -8.91 3.28
C TRP A 212 19.61 -7.97 3.65
N HIS A 213 19.88 -6.67 3.74
CA HIS A 213 18.88 -5.66 4.08
C HIS A 213 17.73 -5.60 3.07
N ASN A 214 18.04 -5.62 1.77
CA ASN A 214 17.04 -5.57 0.71
C ASN A 214 16.18 -6.82 0.68
N LYS A 215 16.78 -8.00 0.83
CA LYS A 215 16.03 -9.26 0.97
C LYS A 215 15.10 -9.23 2.19
N ARG A 216 15.57 -8.71 3.33
CA ARG A 216 14.72 -8.52 4.52
C ARG A 216 13.54 -7.57 4.25
N LEU A 217 13.76 -6.47 3.55
CA LEU A 217 12.68 -5.55 3.17
C LEU A 217 11.61 -6.22 2.31
N ILE A 218 12.03 -7.04 1.34
CA ILE A 218 11.10 -7.81 0.49
C ILE A 218 10.32 -8.84 1.34
N LEU A 219 11.02 -9.55 2.24
CA LEU A 219 10.41 -10.58 3.09
C LEU A 219 9.33 -10.05 4.03
N LYS A 220 9.47 -8.81 4.52
CA LYS A 220 8.43 -8.15 5.35
C LYS A 220 7.06 -8.09 4.67
N PHE A 221 7.00 -8.06 3.34
CA PHE A 221 5.74 -8.07 2.58
C PHE A 221 5.45 -9.44 1.97
N LEU A 222 6.48 -10.18 1.53
CA LEU A 222 6.32 -11.51 0.95
C LEU A 222 5.78 -12.52 1.96
N ILE A 223 6.28 -12.53 3.20
CA ILE A 223 5.85 -13.47 4.24
C ILE A 223 4.36 -13.31 4.56
N PRO A 224 3.82 -12.13 4.91
CA PRO A 224 2.39 -12.00 5.20
C PRO A 224 1.53 -12.34 3.98
N THR A 225 1.93 -11.96 2.77
CA THR A 225 1.25 -12.36 1.52
C THR A 225 1.16 -13.88 1.41
N ARG A 226 2.27 -14.57 1.66
CA ARG A 226 2.34 -16.04 1.59
C ARG A 226 1.60 -16.75 2.70
N ILE A 227 1.61 -16.21 3.92
CA ILE A 227 0.85 -16.76 5.06
C ILE A 227 -0.64 -16.81 4.70
N ILE A 228 -1.19 -15.74 4.12
CA ILE A 228 -2.59 -15.68 3.71
C ILE A 228 -2.89 -16.71 2.61
N MET A 229 -1.93 -16.96 1.72
CA MET A 229 -2.00 -18.00 0.69
C MET A 229 -1.65 -19.41 1.21
N GLY A 230 -1.52 -19.61 2.53
CA GLY A 230 -1.20 -20.89 3.16
C GLY A 230 0.23 -21.38 2.99
N LYS A 231 1.14 -20.54 2.49
CA LYS A 231 2.57 -20.83 2.35
C LYS A 231 3.32 -20.26 3.58
N LEU A 232 3.51 -21.10 4.59
CA LEU A 232 4.16 -20.68 5.85
C LEU A 232 5.70 -20.62 5.74
N PRO A 233 6.37 -19.64 6.37
CA PRO A 233 7.84 -19.50 6.29
C PRO A 233 8.58 -20.62 7.05
N SER A 234 9.79 -20.97 6.62
CA SER A 234 10.70 -21.86 7.38
C SER A 234 11.35 -21.11 8.55
N MET A 235 11.73 -21.84 9.62
CA MET A 235 12.39 -21.21 10.78
C MET A 235 13.77 -20.65 10.41
N GLU A 236 14.53 -21.38 9.60
CA GLU A 236 15.83 -20.94 9.09
C GLU A 236 15.75 -19.60 8.35
N LEU A 237 14.71 -19.40 7.53
CA LEU A 237 14.49 -18.14 6.82
C LEU A 237 14.21 -16.99 7.80
N LEU A 238 13.38 -17.25 8.82
CA LEU A 238 13.03 -16.25 9.83
C LEU A 238 14.24 -15.86 10.68
N GLU A 239 15.07 -16.83 11.06
CA GLU A 239 16.30 -16.59 11.82
C GLU A 239 17.33 -15.83 10.99
N LYS A 240 17.59 -16.29 9.76
CA LYS A 240 18.54 -15.65 8.83
C LYS A 240 18.26 -14.17 8.62
N TYR A 241 17.00 -13.76 8.52
CA TYR A 241 16.60 -12.37 8.25
C TYR A 241 16.08 -11.61 9.47
N ASN A 242 16.25 -12.16 10.68
CA ASN A 242 15.85 -11.51 11.93
C ASN A 242 14.35 -11.11 11.92
N LEU A 243 13.52 -12.09 11.60
CA LEU A 243 12.06 -12.04 11.49
C LEU A 243 11.37 -13.11 12.36
N LYS A 244 12.12 -13.74 13.27
CA LYS A 244 11.59 -14.78 14.19
C LYS A 244 10.49 -14.25 15.10
N ASN A 245 10.73 -13.12 15.78
CA ASN A 245 9.80 -12.55 16.76
C ASN A 245 8.36 -12.37 16.22
N PRO A 246 8.14 -11.68 15.09
CA PRO A 246 6.77 -11.47 14.60
C PRO A 246 6.11 -12.70 13.99
N TYR A 247 6.87 -13.67 13.43
CA TYR A 247 6.28 -14.73 12.60
C TYR A 247 6.36 -16.15 13.18
N ALA A 248 7.28 -16.43 14.12
CA ALA A 248 7.50 -17.80 14.61
C ALA A 248 6.26 -18.35 15.33
N TYR A 249 5.76 -17.61 16.32
CA TYR A 249 4.54 -17.99 17.04
C TYR A 249 3.30 -17.86 16.16
N LEU A 250 3.22 -16.80 15.35
CA LEU A 250 2.11 -16.60 14.41
C LEU A 250 1.89 -17.82 13.49
N LYS A 251 2.99 -18.37 12.93
CA LYS A 251 2.96 -19.59 12.12
C LYS A 251 2.39 -20.78 12.88
N GLN A 252 2.81 -20.98 14.14
CA GLN A 252 2.36 -22.11 14.96
C GLN A 252 0.87 -21.98 15.29
N THR A 253 0.45 -20.78 15.65
CA THR A 253 -0.94 -20.43 15.98
C THR A 253 -1.87 -20.66 14.80
N ILE A 254 -1.49 -20.20 13.59
CA ILE A 254 -2.26 -20.44 12.36
C ILE A 254 -2.39 -21.94 12.07
N LYS A 255 -1.32 -22.72 12.23
CA LYS A 255 -1.37 -24.18 12.05
C LYS A 255 -2.29 -24.87 13.06
N ARG A 256 -2.33 -24.39 14.30
CA ARG A 256 -3.15 -24.95 15.37
C ARG A 256 -4.62 -24.52 15.28
N GLY A 257 -4.91 -23.40 14.62
CA GLY A 257 -6.25 -22.82 14.61
C GLY A 257 -6.63 -22.21 15.95
N ASP A 258 -5.69 -21.56 16.64
CA ASP A 258 -5.93 -20.88 17.92
C ASP A 258 -6.16 -19.38 17.66
N ILE A 259 -7.43 -18.96 17.75
CA ILE A 259 -7.86 -17.60 17.35
C ILE A 259 -7.48 -16.59 18.45
N ARG A 260 -7.62 -16.98 19.72
CA ARG A 260 -7.24 -16.15 20.86
C ARG A 260 -5.75 -15.80 20.84
N GLN A 261 -4.89 -16.81 20.70
CA GLN A 261 -3.45 -16.57 20.61
C GLN A 261 -3.07 -15.78 19.36
N PHE A 262 -3.83 -15.90 18.27
CA PHE A 262 -3.58 -15.11 17.08
C PHE A 262 -3.79 -13.62 17.37
N ASN A 263 -4.90 -13.26 18.02
CA ASN A 263 -5.18 -11.88 18.41
C ASN A 263 -4.08 -11.34 19.33
N ILE A 264 -3.71 -12.07 20.38
CA ILE A 264 -2.65 -11.67 21.30
C ILE A 264 -1.32 -11.41 20.57
N ILE A 265 -0.90 -12.30 19.67
CA ILE A 265 0.36 -12.16 18.92
C ILE A 265 0.31 -10.95 17.98
N MET A 266 -0.82 -10.74 17.31
CA MET A 266 -1.02 -9.59 16.42
C MET A 266 -0.91 -8.28 17.21
N ASP A 267 -1.49 -8.21 18.40
CA ASP A 267 -1.51 -7.01 19.24
C ASP A 267 -0.14 -6.77 19.88
N GLN A 268 0.55 -7.82 20.35
CA GLN A 268 1.93 -7.73 20.84
C GLN A 268 2.92 -7.21 19.78
N ASN A 269 2.69 -7.53 18.51
CA ASN A 269 3.51 -7.11 17.38
C ASN A 269 2.87 -5.99 16.56
N TYR A 270 1.90 -5.26 17.14
CA TYR A 270 1.11 -4.24 16.46
C TYR A 270 1.98 -3.26 15.67
N HIS A 271 2.96 -2.65 16.32
CA HIS A 271 3.87 -1.68 15.70
C HIS A 271 4.62 -2.25 14.48
N PHE A 272 5.06 -3.51 14.54
CA PHE A 272 5.77 -4.13 13.41
C PHE A 272 4.84 -4.34 12.21
N PHE A 273 3.63 -4.84 12.46
CA PHE A 273 2.67 -5.14 11.40
C PHE A 273 2.01 -3.88 10.82
N THR A 274 1.83 -2.81 11.60
CA THR A 274 1.34 -1.52 11.10
C THR A 274 2.38 -0.80 10.25
N CYS A 275 3.65 -0.75 10.68
CA CYS A 275 4.74 -0.21 9.87
C CYS A 275 4.93 -0.93 8.52
N THR A 276 4.47 -2.17 8.40
CA THR A 276 4.54 -2.97 7.18
C THR A 276 3.19 -3.09 6.46
N TRP A 277 2.15 -2.36 6.92
CA TRP A 277 0.79 -2.40 6.38
C TRP A 277 0.16 -3.81 6.33
N SER A 278 0.72 -4.75 7.08
CA SER A 278 0.28 -6.14 7.08
C SER A 278 -0.69 -6.46 8.22
N TYR A 279 -0.83 -5.57 9.21
CA TYR A 279 -1.70 -5.79 10.38
C TYR A 279 -3.16 -6.02 9.96
N LEU A 280 -3.75 -5.04 9.28
CA LEU A 280 -5.15 -5.10 8.85
C LEU A 280 -5.39 -6.27 7.90
N LEU A 281 -4.46 -6.48 6.96
CA LEU A 281 -4.56 -7.56 5.99
C LEU A 281 -4.53 -8.95 6.64
N LEU A 282 -3.62 -9.17 7.60
CA LEU A 282 -3.55 -10.42 8.36
C LEU A 282 -4.80 -10.61 9.24
N LYS A 283 -5.24 -9.58 9.98
CA LYS A 283 -6.46 -9.65 10.79
C LYS A 283 -7.71 -9.94 9.95
N ALA A 284 -7.81 -9.38 8.75
CA ALA A 284 -8.96 -9.62 7.87
C ALA A 284 -8.93 -10.99 7.18
N ARG A 285 -7.74 -11.49 6.78
CA ARG A 285 -7.63 -12.69 5.92
C ARG A 285 -7.19 -13.96 6.63
N CYS A 286 -6.57 -13.89 7.81
CA CYS A 286 -6.19 -15.09 8.56
C CYS A 286 -7.34 -15.79 9.32
N PRO A 287 -8.46 -15.14 9.73
CA PRO A 287 -9.56 -15.83 10.40
C PRO A 287 -10.07 -17.07 9.67
N ILE A 288 -10.25 -17.00 8.36
CA ILE A 288 -10.67 -18.16 7.54
C ILE A 288 -9.67 -19.34 7.66
N LEU A 289 -8.37 -19.05 7.74
CA LEU A 289 -7.33 -20.07 7.90
C LEU A 289 -7.33 -20.67 9.30
N LEU A 290 -7.62 -19.84 10.32
CA LEU A 290 -7.71 -20.25 11.71
C LEU A 290 -8.94 -21.14 11.93
N TRP A 291 -10.12 -20.73 11.45
CA TRP A 291 -11.35 -21.53 11.50
C TRP A 291 -11.15 -22.88 10.82
N ARG A 292 -10.60 -22.87 9.59
CA ARG A 292 -10.27 -24.10 8.87
C ARG A 292 -9.36 -25.02 9.68
N SER A 293 -8.29 -24.47 10.27
CA SER A 293 -7.30 -25.27 11.01
C SER A 293 -7.85 -25.78 12.33
N CYS A 294 -8.75 -25.01 12.97
CA CYS A 294 -9.47 -25.43 14.17
C CYS A 294 -10.39 -26.61 13.85
N LEU A 295 -11.27 -26.46 12.87
CA LEU A 295 -12.21 -27.52 12.47
C LEU A 295 -11.50 -28.78 11.98
N ARG A 296 -10.40 -28.63 11.22
CA ARG A 296 -9.57 -29.76 10.81
C ARG A 296 -8.99 -30.53 12.00
N ARG A 297 -8.67 -29.84 13.10
CA ARG A 297 -8.11 -30.46 14.30
C ARG A 297 -9.18 -31.18 15.13
N ILE A 298 -10.42 -30.68 15.11
CA ILE A 298 -11.56 -31.27 15.82
C ILE A 298 -12.10 -32.49 15.06
N GLN A 299 -12.00 -32.47 13.73
CA GLN A 299 -12.42 -33.59 12.89
C GLN A 299 -11.58 -34.85 13.18
N SER A 300 -12.22 -35.92 13.67
CA SER A 300 -11.63 -37.26 13.69
C SER A 300 -11.48 -37.77 12.27
N GLU A 301 -10.38 -38.48 11.95
CA GLU A 301 -10.14 -39.01 10.59
C GLU A 301 -11.23 -39.98 10.11
N GLU A 302 -11.93 -40.63 11.04
CA GLU A 302 -13.02 -41.57 10.77
C GLU A 302 -14.38 -40.89 10.54
N ASP A 303 -14.56 -39.67 11.07
CA ASP A 303 -15.83 -38.96 11.07
C ASP A 303 -16.05 -38.20 9.75
N ARG A 304 -17.07 -38.62 9.01
CA ARG A 304 -17.53 -37.92 7.79
C ARG A 304 -18.56 -36.83 8.09
N ILE A 305 -19.11 -36.81 9.29
CA ILE A 305 -20.19 -35.92 9.68
C ILE A 305 -19.73 -35.22 10.95
N MET A 306 -19.80 -33.89 10.96
CA MET A 306 -19.62 -33.10 12.18
C MET A 306 -20.93 -32.37 12.48
N SER A 307 -21.40 -32.45 13.72
CA SER A 307 -22.53 -31.64 14.15
C SER A 307 -22.10 -30.18 14.34
N PHE A 308 -23.03 -29.25 14.15
CA PHE A 308 -22.77 -27.82 14.38
C PHE A 308 -22.36 -27.57 15.83
N LYS A 309 -22.89 -28.35 16.78
CA LYS A 309 -22.49 -28.30 18.19
C LYS A 309 -20.99 -28.59 18.39
N ILE A 310 -20.46 -29.64 17.76
CA ILE A 310 -19.02 -29.96 17.86
C ILE A 310 -18.17 -28.85 17.24
N CYS A 311 -18.60 -28.32 16.09
CA CYS A 311 -17.94 -27.18 15.44
C CYS A 311 -17.97 -25.93 16.34
N PHE A 312 -19.11 -25.62 16.94
CA PHE A 312 -19.33 -24.51 17.87
C PHE A 312 -18.43 -24.64 19.10
N ASP A 313 -18.48 -25.78 19.79
CA ASP A 313 -17.70 -26.02 21.02
C ASP A 313 -16.20 -25.85 20.76
N GLY A 314 -15.73 -26.35 19.61
CA GLY A 314 -14.33 -26.23 19.23
C GLY A 314 -13.91 -24.83 18.76
N LEU A 315 -14.78 -24.10 18.06
CA LEU A 315 -14.53 -22.69 17.70
C LEU A 315 -14.54 -21.80 18.94
N LEU A 316 -15.48 -22.02 19.87
CA LEU A 316 -15.56 -21.33 21.15
C LEU A 316 -14.32 -21.59 22.00
N ALA A 317 -13.82 -22.83 22.03
CA ALA A 317 -12.58 -23.17 22.73
C ALA A 317 -11.33 -22.53 22.08
N ALA A 318 -11.35 -22.27 20.77
CA ALA A 318 -10.25 -21.62 20.06
C ALA A 318 -10.30 -20.09 20.12
N GLY A 319 -11.50 -19.51 20.32
CA GLY A 319 -11.78 -18.08 20.34
C GLY A 319 -11.81 -17.47 21.74
N GLU A 320 -12.38 -16.27 21.81
CA GLU A 320 -12.78 -15.64 23.06
C GLU A 320 -14.25 -15.95 23.34
N GLN A 321 -14.59 -16.18 24.61
CA GLN A 321 -15.82 -16.89 25.01
C GLN A 321 -17.14 -16.10 24.83
N ASN A 322 -17.10 -14.86 24.34
CA ASN A 322 -18.23 -13.94 24.54
C ASN A 322 -19.05 -13.58 23.30
N ASP A 323 -18.60 -13.89 22.08
CA ASP A 323 -19.21 -13.30 20.86
C ASP A 323 -19.66 -14.31 19.78
N LEU A 324 -19.49 -15.62 19.97
CA LEU A 324 -19.84 -16.61 18.95
C LEU A 324 -21.18 -17.26 19.27
N ASP A 325 -22.11 -17.27 18.30
CA ASP A 325 -23.36 -18.03 18.38
C ASP A 325 -23.43 -19.20 17.36
N PHE A 326 -24.56 -19.91 17.35
CA PHE A 326 -24.78 -21.01 16.40
C PHE A 326 -24.93 -20.53 14.95
N TYR A 327 -25.48 -19.33 14.73
CA TYR A 327 -25.64 -18.75 13.40
C TYR A 327 -24.29 -18.32 12.82
N ASP A 328 -23.40 -17.79 13.65
CA ASP A 328 -22.02 -17.47 13.30
C ASP A 328 -21.25 -18.73 12.92
N THR A 329 -21.45 -19.82 13.67
CA THR A 329 -20.82 -21.12 13.37
C THR A 329 -21.28 -21.64 12.01
N GLU A 330 -22.58 -21.56 11.72
CA GLU A 330 -23.11 -21.92 10.42
C GLU A 330 -22.52 -21.03 9.31
N ASN A 331 -22.47 -19.71 9.51
CA ASN A 331 -21.90 -18.77 8.56
C ASN A 331 -20.41 -19.02 8.29
N ILE A 332 -19.63 -19.36 9.33
CA ILE A 332 -18.23 -19.76 9.19
C ILE A 332 -18.12 -21.03 8.33
N LEU A 333 -18.96 -22.03 8.54
CA LEU A 333 -18.98 -23.25 7.74
C LEU A 333 -19.36 -22.96 6.29
N VAL A 334 -20.40 -22.15 6.05
CA VAL A 334 -20.80 -21.68 4.71
C VAL A 334 -19.63 -20.98 4.02
N SER A 335 -18.97 -20.06 4.71
CA SER A 335 -17.82 -19.31 4.22
C SER A 335 -16.63 -20.21 3.85
N LEU A 336 -16.38 -21.26 4.64
CA LEU A 336 -15.32 -22.22 4.38
C LEU A 336 -15.64 -23.11 3.18
N ILE A 337 -16.91 -23.50 2.99
CA ILE A 337 -17.35 -24.31 1.86
C ILE A 337 -17.35 -23.50 0.57
N SER A 338 -17.94 -22.29 0.58
CA SER A 338 -18.03 -21.42 -0.60
C SER A 338 -16.66 -21.05 -1.15
N GLN A 339 -15.69 -20.78 -0.26
CA GLN A 339 -14.31 -20.45 -0.64
C GLN A 339 -13.45 -21.69 -0.94
N GLY A 340 -13.97 -22.91 -0.73
CA GLY A 340 -13.27 -24.17 -1.02
C GLY A 340 -12.22 -24.61 0.01
N TYR A 341 -12.22 -23.99 1.19
CA TYR A 341 -11.38 -24.36 2.35
C TYR A 341 -11.87 -25.62 3.06
N LEU A 342 -13.16 -25.92 2.94
CA LEU A 342 -13.83 -27.12 3.41
C LEU A 342 -14.60 -27.73 2.23
N ARG A 343 -14.41 -29.02 1.96
CA ARG A 343 -15.16 -29.74 0.92
C ARG A 343 -16.25 -30.57 1.57
N GLY A 344 -17.50 -30.27 1.23
CA GLY A 344 -18.66 -30.92 1.80
C GLY A 344 -19.92 -30.12 1.50
N TYR A 345 -21.01 -30.49 2.14
CA TYR A 345 -22.26 -29.74 2.10
C TYR A 345 -22.85 -29.63 3.50
N LEU A 346 -23.69 -28.61 3.70
CA LEU A 346 -24.39 -28.39 4.95
C LEU A 346 -25.79 -28.98 4.87
N HIS A 347 -26.19 -29.69 5.92
CA HIS A 347 -27.54 -30.17 6.12
C HIS A 347 -28.18 -29.38 7.27
N HIS A 348 -28.69 -28.18 6.96
CA HIS A 348 -29.20 -27.23 7.95
C HIS A 348 -30.25 -27.84 8.91
N GLN A 349 -31.23 -28.57 8.39
CA GLN A 349 -32.29 -29.20 9.23
C GLN A 349 -31.76 -30.20 10.26
N LEU A 350 -30.63 -30.86 9.96
CA LEU A 350 -29.98 -31.82 10.86
C LEU A 350 -28.85 -31.18 11.66
N GLN A 351 -28.57 -29.89 11.45
CA GLN A 351 -27.50 -29.13 12.09
C GLN A 351 -26.15 -29.87 11.97
N GLN A 352 -25.84 -30.33 10.75
CA GLN A 352 -24.67 -31.15 10.46
C GLN A 352 -23.97 -30.70 9.17
N VAL A 353 -22.65 -30.82 9.15
CA VAL A 353 -21.84 -30.71 7.94
C VAL A 353 -21.38 -32.10 7.51
N VAL A 354 -21.66 -32.45 6.26
CA VAL A 354 -21.23 -33.71 5.66
C VAL A 354 -19.99 -33.44 4.83
N LEU A 355 -18.88 -34.06 5.22
CA LEU A 355 -17.57 -33.86 4.62
C LEU A 355 -17.35 -34.76 3.40
N SER A 356 -16.57 -34.27 2.44
CA SER A 356 -16.13 -35.03 1.28
C SER A 356 -15.31 -36.26 1.70
N LYS A 357 -15.52 -37.38 1.02
CA LYS A 357 -14.72 -38.61 1.18
C LYS A 357 -13.25 -38.41 0.82
N VAL A 358 -12.97 -37.52 -0.13
CA VAL A 358 -11.62 -37.26 -0.64
C VAL A 358 -11.21 -35.85 -0.22
N ASN A 359 -10.18 -35.77 0.63
CA ASN A 359 -9.55 -34.53 1.10
C ASN A 359 -10.57 -33.46 1.56
N PRO A 360 -11.28 -33.69 2.68
CA PRO A 360 -12.27 -32.73 3.19
C PRO A 360 -11.66 -31.37 3.50
N PHE A 361 -10.38 -31.33 3.90
CA PHE A 361 -9.61 -30.10 4.10
C PHE A 361 -8.44 -30.01 3.10
N PRO A 362 -8.66 -29.54 1.86
CA PRO A 362 -7.60 -29.47 0.85
C PRO A 362 -6.45 -28.55 1.28
N PRO A 363 -5.21 -28.76 0.79
CA PRO A 363 -4.09 -27.88 1.08
C PRO A 363 -4.39 -26.43 0.69
N ILE A 364 -4.18 -25.49 1.60
CA ILE A 364 -4.57 -24.08 1.42
C ILE A 364 -3.96 -23.45 0.16
N ASN A 365 -2.70 -23.79 -0.14
CA ASN A 365 -1.97 -23.25 -1.28
C ASN A 365 -2.53 -23.68 -2.66
N GLN A 366 -3.38 -24.71 -2.71
CA GLN A 366 -4.03 -25.19 -3.93
C GLN A 366 -5.42 -24.59 -4.12
N ILE A 367 -5.95 -23.92 -3.10
CA ILE A 367 -7.27 -23.31 -3.16
C ILE A 367 -7.17 -22.04 -3.99
N LYS A 368 -7.96 -22.01 -5.06
CA LYS A 368 -8.25 -20.77 -5.79
C LYS A 368 -9.57 -20.26 -5.23
N PRO A 369 -9.59 -19.15 -4.48
CA PRO A 369 -10.84 -18.59 -4.00
C PRO A 369 -11.72 -18.30 -5.21
N TYR A 370 -12.95 -18.80 -5.17
CA TYR A 370 -13.95 -18.51 -6.18
C TYR A 370 -14.31 -17.03 -6.04
N PHE A 371 -13.99 -16.22 -7.04
CA PHE A 371 -14.49 -14.87 -7.14
C PHE A 371 -15.76 -14.94 -7.97
N GLU A 372 -16.92 -14.87 -7.35
CA GLU A 372 -18.13 -14.50 -8.09
C GLU A 372 -17.89 -13.09 -8.62
N ARG A 373 -17.61 -12.99 -9.91
CA ARG A 373 -17.82 -11.73 -10.61
C ARG A 373 -19.31 -11.67 -10.83
N TYR A 374 -19.98 -10.84 -10.03
CA TYR A 374 -21.35 -10.46 -10.31
C TYR A 374 -21.38 -9.91 -11.73
N ASN A 375 -22.07 -10.61 -12.63
CA ASN A 375 -22.24 -10.15 -13.99
C ASN A 375 -23.52 -9.34 -14.01
N ASP A 376 -23.39 -8.02 -13.85
CA ASP A 376 -24.50 -7.07 -13.81
C ASP A 376 -25.43 -7.28 -15.01
N GLU A 377 -24.88 -7.60 -16.19
CA GLU A 377 -25.65 -7.84 -17.42
C GLU A 377 -26.60 -9.05 -17.32
N ILE A 378 -26.12 -10.17 -16.75
CA ILE A 378 -26.93 -11.39 -16.58
C ILE A 378 -28.02 -11.18 -15.52
N VAL A 379 -27.69 -10.44 -14.45
CA VAL A 379 -28.67 -10.11 -13.41
C VAL A 379 -29.74 -9.17 -13.96
N GLU A 380 -29.36 -8.13 -14.70
CA GLU A 380 -30.31 -7.23 -15.34
C GLU A 380 -31.23 -7.97 -16.32
N GLU A 381 -30.69 -8.92 -17.10
CA GLU A 381 -31.48 -9.76 -18.00
C GLU A 381 -32.47 -10.65 -17.21
N HIS A 382 -32.03 -11.23 -16.09
CA HIS A 382 -32.91 -12.01 -15.22
C HIS A 382 -34.00 -11.17 -14.56
N LEU A 383 -33.68 -9.96 -14.09
CA LEU A 383 -34.63 -9.02 -13.50
C LEU A 383 -35.67 -8.56 -14.55
N LYS A 384 -35.25 -8.27 -15.79
CA LYS A 384 -36.15 -7.90 -16.88
C LYS A 384 -37.10 -9.04 -17.27
N THR A 385 -36.65 -10.29 -17.17
CA THR A 385 -37.42 -11.46 -17.64
C THR A 385 -38.36 -12.02 -16.58
N ASN A 386 -37.98 -11.97 -15.30
CA ASN A 386 -38.66 -12.69 -14.22
C ASN A 386 -39.19 -11.80 -13.08
N GLN A 387 -39.12 -10.47 -13.19
CA GLN A 387 -39.74 -9.60 -12.18
C GLN A 387 -41.27 -9.74 -12.21
N PRO A 388 -41.91 -10.08 -11.08
CA PRO A 388 -43.37 -9.98 -10.99
C PRO A 388 -43.76 -8.51 -11.15
N MET A 389 -44.81 -8.24 -11.93
CA MET A 389 -45.31 -6.88 -12.11
C MET A 389 -45.64 -6.27 -10.75
N VAL A 390 -45.09 -5.08 -10.49
CA VAL A 390 -45.41 -4.32 -9.28
C VAL A 390 -46.92 -4.04 -9.30
N PRO A 391 -47.67 -4.38 -8.25
CA PRO A 391 -49.10 -4.07 -8.19
C PRO A 391 -49.34 -2.57 -8.36
N ASN A 392 -50.33 -2.20 -9.18
CA ASN A 392 -50.63 -0.81 -9.53
C ASN A 392 -50.82 0.10 -8.30
N ASP A 393 -51.33 -0.46 -7.20
CA ASP A 393 -51.55 0.27 -5.94
C ASP A 393 -50.24 0.76 -5.30
N VAL A 394 -49.14 0.04 -5.52
CA VAL A 394 -47.79 0.41 -5.07
C VAL A 394 -47.14 1.38 -6.06
N GLN A 395 -47.39 1.21 -7.36
CA GLN A 395 -46.87 2.10 -8.40
C GLN A 395 -47.39 3.54 -8.22
N ASN A 396 -48.68 3.68 -7.91
CA ASN A 396 -49.34 4.97 -7.67
C ASN A 396 -48.88 5.70 -6.39
N LEU A 397 -48.13 5.02 -5.50
CA LEU A 397 -47.52 5.62 -4.30
C LEU A 397 -46.08 6.08 -4.53
N ILE A 398 -45.44 5.63 -5.62
CA ILE A 398 -44.04 5.95 -5.96
C ILE A 398 -43.98 7.22 -6.83
N ASP A 399 -44.97 7.41 -7.69
CA ASP A 399 -45.03 8.55 -8.61
C ASP A 399 -45.66 9.76 -7.89
N GLU A 400 -44.85 10.63 -7.28
CA GLU A 400 -45.30 11.99 -6.95
C GLU A 400 -45.49 12.79 -8.26
N PRO A 401 -46.59 13.55 -8.43
CA PRO A 401 -46.79 14.36 -9.62
C PRO A 401 -45.75 15.50 -9.67
N GLU A 402 -44.93 15.53 -10.72
CA GLU A 402 -43.93 16.58 -10.96
C GLU A 402 -44.60 17.97 -11.14
N ASP A 403 -44.19 18.94 -10.32
CA ASP A 403 -44.55 20.35 -10.46
C ASP A 403 -43.85 20.98 -11.69
N PRO A 404 -44.56 21.72 -12.56
CA PRO A 404 -44.01 22.18 -13.84
C PRO A 404 -43.23 23.50 -13.69
N LEU A 405 -42.06 23.50 -13.03
CA LEU A 405 -41.22 24.71 -12.95
C LEU A 405 -39.71 24.46 -12.85
N VAL A 406 -39.08 23.65 -13.72
CA VAL A 406 -37.66 23.87 -14.09
C VAL A 406 -37.36 23.30 -15.49
N THR A 407 -37.63 24.08 -16.54
CA THR A 407 -36.97 23.92 -17.84
C THR A 407 -36.11 25.14 -18.08
N VAL A 408 -34.79 24.93 -18.22
CA VAL A 408 -33.79 25.64 -19.03
C VAL A 408 -32.44 25.52 -18.31
N THR A 409 -31.52 24.72 -18.89
CA THR A 409 -30.05 24.87 -18.97
C THR A 409 -29.38 23.49 -19.07
N THR A 410 -29.36 22.85 -20.24
CA THR A 410 -28.52 21.64 -20.45
C THR A 410 -27.83 21.57 -21.81
N THR A 411 -27.91 22.60 -22.66
CA THR A 411 -27.27 22.57 -23.99
C THR A 411 -25.93 23.28 -24.09
N GLU A 412 -25.52 24.09 -23.10
CA GLU A 412 -24.22 24.78 -23.14
C GLU A 412 -23.09 23.99 -22.44
N GLU A 413 -23.41 23.15 -21.44
CA GLU A 413 -22.40 22.37 -20.70
C GLU A 413 -21.83 21.18 -21.49
N ALA A 414 -22.58 20.66 -22.47
CA ALA A 414 -22.15 19.52 -23.29
C ALA A 414 -21.07 19.90 -24.33
N GLN A 415 -20.96 21.18 -24.70
CA GLN A 415 -19.96 21.63 -25.69
C GLN A 415 -18.61 21.99 -25.04
N GLN A 416 -18.58 22.34 -23.76
CA GLN A 416 -17.33 22.62 -23.04
C GLN A 416 -16.54 21.36 -22.68
N GLN A 417 -17.19 20.20 -22.53
CA GLN A 417 -16.52 18.94 -22.17
C GLN A 417 -15.76 18.28 -23.33
N GLN A 418 -15.99 18.72 -24.58
CA GLN A 418 -15.31 18.16 -25.76
C GLN A 418 -13.97 18.84 -26.08
N GLU A 419 -13.72 20.04 -25.56
CA GLU A 419 -12.44 20.76 -25.74
C GLU A 419 -11.38 20.39 -24.68
N GLU A 420 -11.78 19.88 -23.51
CA GLU A 420 -10.86 19.45 -22.43
C GLU A 420 -10.07 18.16 -22.77
N MET A 421 -10.46 17.41 -23.80
CA MET A 421 -9.81 16.14 -24.20
C MET A 421 -8.49 16.30 -24.99
N ASN A 422 -8.09 17.52 -25.38
CA ASN A 422 -6.92 17.75 -26.24
C ASN A 422 -5.65 18.29 -25.52
N GLY A 423 -5.62 18.32 -24.18
CA GLY A 423 -4.59 19.01 -23.39
C GLY A 423 -3.75 18.15 -22.42
N MET A 424 -3.38 16.90 -22.77
CA MET A 424 -2.76 15.91 -21.87
C MET A 424 -1.33 16.21 -21.31
N GLY A 425 -0.84 17.45 -21.39
CA GLY A 425 0.48 17.84 -20.86
C GLY A 425 0.45 18.40 -19.43
N ASP A 426 -0.59 19.18 -19.10
CA ASP A 426 -0.67 19.97 -17.86
C ASP A 426 -1.48 19.28 -16.75
N ASP A 427 -2.23 18.23 -17.09
CA ASP A 427 -3.08 17.46 -16.15
C ASP A 427 -2.28 16.75 -15.06
N PHE A 428 -1.01 16.45 -15.27
CA PHE A 428 -0.22 15.71 -14.29
C PHE A 428 0.17 16.58 -13.09
N ASP A 429 0.49 17.86 -13.32
CA ASP A 429 0.80 18.81 -12.24
C ASP A 429 -0.50 19.20 -11.50
N LEU A 430 -1.64 19.30 -12.20
CA LEU A 430 -2.95 19.53 -11.60
C LEU A 430 -3.44 18.31 -10.78
N ALA A 431 -3.31 17.09 -11.31
CA ALA A 431 -3.65 15.86 -10.61
C ALA A 431 -2.72 15.62 -9.41
N PHE A 432 -1.45 16.00 -9.51
CA PHE A 432 -0.52 16.01 -8.38
C PHE A 432 -1.02 16.97 -7.29
N ASP A 433 -1.34 18.22 -7.64
CA ASP A 433 -1.80 19.22 -6.65
C ASP A 433 -3.17 18.88 -6.04
N GLN A 434 -4.10 18.33 -6.83
CA GLN A 434 -5.39 17.84 -6.34
C GLN A 434 -5.25 16.61 -5.44
N ALA A 435 -4.39 15.64 -5.79
CA ALA A 435 -4.14 14.46 -4.97
C ALA A 435 -3.48 14.80 -3.62
N PHE A 436 -2.68 15.88 -3.57
CA PHE A 436 -2.09 16.37 -2.31
C PHE A 436 -3.09 17.17 -1.46
N ASN A 437 -4.06 17.84 -2.09
CA ASN A 437 -5.02 18.68 -1.38
C ASN A 437 -6.24 17.90 -0.84
N ASN A 438 -6.62 16.77 -1.46
CA ASN A 438 -7.85 16.02 -1.14
C ASN A 438 -7.64 14.73 -0.33
N GLN A 439 -6.51 14.55 0.37
CA GLN A 439 -6.29 13.35 1.19
C GLN A 439 -6.95 13.49 2.57
N PRO A 440 -7.79 12.52 3.02
CA PRO A 440 -8.15 12.41 4.42
C PRO A 440 -6.88 12.05 5.20
N THR A 441 -6.53 12.88 6.19
CA THR A 441 -5.44 12.61 7.10
C THR A 441 -5.77 11.36 7.93
N PHE A 442 -5.29 10.18 7.54
CA PHE A 442 -4.99 9.13 8.51
C PHE A 442 -3.70 9.51 9.24
N GLY A 443 -3.82 10.57 10.06
CA GLY A 443 -2.81 10.93 11.01
C GLY A 443 -2.70 9.83 12.06
N MET A 444 -1.47 9.39 12.34
CA MET A 444 -1.16 8.79 13.64
C MET A 444 -1.51 9.83 14.70
N THR A 445 -2.69 9.74 15.31
CA THR A 445 -2.97 10.42 16.56
C THR A 445 -2.22 9.68 17.66
N ASN A 446 -1.32 10.39 18.32
CA ASN A 446 -0.91 10.10 19.69
C ASN A 446 -2.20 9.92 20.52
N MET A 447 -2.48 8.71 20.99
CA MET A 447 -3.47 8.46 22.03
C MET A 447 -2.75 7.88 23.24
N ASN A 448 -2.18 8.78 24.04
CA ASN A 448 -2.22 8.61 25.49
C ASN A 448 -3.61 9.05 25.95
N GLU A 449 -4.12 8.38 26.98
CA GLU A 449 -5.42 8.61 27.65
C GLU A 449 -6.65 7.97 26.99
N ILE A 450 -6.84 6.68 27.25
CA ILE A 450 -8.19 6.16 27.50
C ILE A 450 -8.25 5.85 29.00
N GLY A 451 -8.64 6.88 29.75
CA GLY A 451 -9.09 6.74 31.13
C GLY A 451 -10.42 6.01 31.15
N ILE A 452 -10.43 4.92 31.91
CA ILE A 452 -11.59 4.16 32.33
C ILE A 452 -12.56 5.11 33.06
N THR A 453 -13.79 5.26 32.59
CA THR A 453 -14.91 5.63 33.47
C THR A 453 -16.19 4.91 33.05
N SER A 454 -16.57 3.98 33.92
CA SER A 454 -17.89 3.36 34.03
C SER A 454 -18.97 4.41 34.31
N THR A 455 -20.06 4.33 33.56
CA THR A 455 -21.35 4.94 33.89
C THR A 455 -21.92 4.37 35.18
N VAL A 456 -22.10 5.22 36.21
CA VAL A 456 -23.16 5.04 37.21
C VAL A 456 -23.86 6.39 37.42
N VAL A 457 -25.17 6.28 37.42
CA VAL A 457 -26.23 7.29 37.49
C VAL A 457 -26.27 7.99 38.85
N GLY A 458 -26.63 9.28 38.85
CA GLY A 458 -27.50 9.84 39.90
C GLY A 458 -26.97 11.04 40.68
N GLY A 459 -27.46 12.24 40.30
CA GLY A 459 -28.13 13.16 41.23
C GLY A 459 -27.28 14.11 42.10
N GLY A 460 -27.61 15.40 41.99
CA GLY A 460 -27.80 16.23 43.18
C GLY A 460 -26.69 17.22 43.53
N GLN A 461 -27.04 18.49 43.39
CA GLN A 461 -26.31 19.67 43.87
C GLN A 461 -26.07 19.63 45.40
N GLN A 462 -24.93 20.18 45.87
CA GLN A 462 -24.85 21.40 46.68
C GLN A 462 -23.54 21.47 47.49
N GLN A 463 -22.97 22.68 47.49
CA GLN A 463 -21.98 23.16 48.45
C GLN A 463 -22.57 23.11 49.87
N GLN A 464 -21.78 22.75 50.89
CA GLN A 464 -21.34 23.70 51.91
C GLN A 464 -20.53 23.04 53.03
N GLN A 465 -19.62 23.86 53.53
CA GLN A 465 -18.81 23.67 54.73
C GLN A 465 -19.66 23.61 56.01
N GLN A 466 -18.97 23.13 57.05
CA GLN A 466 -19.20 23.37 58.48
C GLN A 466 -20.24 22.50 59.21
N GLN A 467 -19.71 21.50 59.92
CA GLN A 467 -20.22 21.15 61.24
C GLN A 467 -19.77 22.21 62.26
N GLN A 468 -20.73 22.92 62.85
CA GLN A 468 -20.83 23.02 64.31
C GLN A 468 -22.23 23.47 64.72
N GLN A 469 -22.85 22.68 65.61
CA GLN A 469 -24.00 22.98 66.48
C GLN A 469 -25.34 23.19 65.75
N GLY A 470 -26.49 22.65 66.16
CA GLY A 470 -26.90 21.96 67.36
C GLY A 470 -28.41 22.18 67.50
N PHE A 471 -29.13 21.13 67.91
CA PHE A 471 -30.42 21.16 68.61
C PHE A 471 -31.78 21.34 67.89
N PHE A 472 -32.68 20.42 68.28
CA PHE A 472 -34.15 20.45 68.45
C PHE A 472 -35.14 20.22 67.27
N SER A 473 -35.60 18.96 67.20
CA SER A 473 -36.99 18.44 67.28
C SER A 473 -38.19 19.09 66.56
N PHE A 474 -38.87 18.23 65.77
CA PHE A 474 -40.31 18.01 65.58
C PHE A 474 -41.25 19.21 65.28
N GLN A 475 -41.80 19.23 64.05
CA GLN A 475 -43.16 18.73 63.79
C GLN A 475 -43.27 18.17 62.37
#